data_AF-A0A4Q5T0T8-F1
#
_entry.id   AF-A0A4Q5T0T8-F1
#
_cell.length_a   1.000
_cell.length_b   1.000
_cell.length_c   1.000
_cell.angle_alpha   90.00
_cell.angle_beta   90.00
_cell.angle_gamma   90.00
#
_symmetry.space_group_name_H-M   'P 1'
#
loop_
_entity.id
_entity.type
_entity.pdbx_description
1 polymer ?
#
loop_
_entity_poly.entity_id
_entity_poly.type
_entity_poly.pdbx_seq_one_letter_code
_entity_poly.pdbx_strand_id
1 'polypeptide(L)'
;MNIGVTVKQVVYFQKFDSLAKRPSQLEYLLFGRGSELFLAHLITAPPDFDQVLSVKIADPTFTESELAKGIKMIFRETTNSPFLRLKEKQQAEGELHTGSNSAPKKVKVSLIRELYFEEGELRTPPTFESTLEEKKVGFM
;
A
#
# COMPACT_ATOMS: atom_id res chain seq x y z
N MET A 1 23.68 18.10 -3.64
CA MET A 1 23.58 17.89 -2.18
C MET A 1 23.84 16.42 -1.91
N ASN A 2 24.73 16.06 -0.99
CA ASN A 2 24.96 14.66 -0.62
C ASN A 2 24.17 14.35 0.66
N ILE A 3 23.38 13.28 0.67
CA ILE A 3 22.55 12.88 1.81
C ILE A 3 22.99 11.48 2.23
N GLY A 4 23.55 11.36 3.45
CA GLY A 4 23.87 10.06 4.03
C GLY A 4 22.61 9.39 4.57
N VAL A 5 22.38 8.14 4.19
CA VAL A 5 21.23 7.35 4.65
C VAL A 5 21.73 6.15 5.46
N THR A 6 21.12 5.90 6.61
CA THR A 6 21.34 4.67 7.40
C THR A 6 20.01 3.98 7.61
N VAL A 7 19.87 2.77 7.07
CA VAL A 7 18.67 1.95 7.29
C VAL A 7 18.68 1.45 8.74
N LYS A 8 17.67 1.84 9.52
CA LYS A 8 17.52 1.41 10.92
C LYS A 8 16.69 0.14 11.04
N GLN A 9 15.75 -0.06 10.13
CA GLN A 9 14.80 -1.16 10.18
C GLN A 9 14.24 -1.44 8.78
N VAL A 10 14.07 -2.71 8.46
CA VAL A 10 13.34 -3.18 7.28
C VAL A 10 11.96 -3.62 7.76
N VAL A 11 10.91 -2.90 7.33
CA VAL A 11 9.52 -3.23 7.69
C VAL A 11 9.00 -4.41 6.86
N TYR A 12 9.34 -4.41 5.56
CA TYR A 12 8.93 -5.43 4.63
C TYR A 12 10.00 -5.65 3.55
N PHE A 13 10.18 -6.89 3.13
CA PHE A 13 11.02 -7.26 2.01
C PHE A 13 10.42 -8.45 1.29
N GLN A 14 10.26 -8.34 -0.03
CA GLN A 14 9.81 -9.42 -0.88
C GLN A 14 10.61 -9.42 -2.18
N LYS A 15 11.06 -10.59 -2.59
CA LYS A 15 11.54 -10.81 -3.96
C LYS A 15 10.33 -11.01 -4.86
N PHE A 16 10.22 -10.22 -5.92
CA PHE A 16 9.14 -10.38 -6.90
C PHE A 16 9.35 -11.62 -7.78
N ASP A 17 8.24 -12.23 -8.14
CA ASP A 17 8.14 -13.37 -9.05
C ASP A 17 7.11 -13.02 -10.12
N SER A 18 7.56 -12.90 -11.37
CA SER A 18 6.71 -12.52 -12.51
C SER A 18 5.62 -13.53 -12.83
N LEU A 19 5.71 -14.75 -12.28
CA LEU A 19 4.72 -15.81 -12.44
C LEU A 19 3.81 -15.96 -11.21
N ALA A 20 4.01 -15.13 -10.17
CA ALA A 20 3.19 -15.19 -8.98
C ALA A 20 1.72 -14.92 -9.30
N LYS A 21 0.83 -15.66 -8.63
CA LYS A 21 -0.60 -15.42 -8.73
C LYS A 21 -0.94 -14.09 -8.09
N ARG A 22 -1.50 -13.17 -8.88
CA ARG A 22 -1.96 -11.88 -8.40
C ARG A 22 -3.20 -12.02 -7.52
N PRO A 23 -3.26 -11.32 -6.38
CA PRO A 23 -4.48 -11.26 -5.59
C PRO A 23 -5.56 -10.51 -6.38
N SER A 24 -6.78 -11.02 -6.37
CA SER A 24 -7.92 -10.36 -6.99
C SER A 24 -8.39 -9.14 -6.20
N GLN A 25 -8.11 -9.15 -4.89
CA GLN A 25 -8.46 -8.10 -3.94
C GLN A 25 -7.27 -7.20 -3.70
N LEU A 26 -7.56 -5.93 -3.42
CA LEU A 26 -6.56 -4.93 -3.15
C LEU A 26 -5.92 -5.16 -1.77
N GLU A 27 -4.59 -5.24 -1.73
CA GLU A 27 -3.80 -5.53 -0.54
C GLU A 27 -2.76 -4.44 -0.31
N TYR A 28 -2.61 -4.02 0.95
CA TYR A 28 -1.60 -3.06 1.38
C TYR A 28 -0.86 -3.56 2.61
N LEU A 29 0.32 -2.99 2.85
CA LEU A 29 1.00 -3.03 4.13
C LEU A 29 0.73 -1.74 4.89
N LEU A 30 0.16 -1.88 6.08
CA LEU A 30 0.01 -0.80 7.06
C LEU A 30 1.25 -0.73 7.94
N PHE A 31 1.87 0.44 8.00
CA PHE A 31 3.04 0.71 8.83
C PHE A 31 3.07 2.17 9.29
N GLY A 32 4.00 2.50 10.18
CA GLY A 32 4.15 3.85 10.71
C GLY A 32 4.51 3.87 12.18
N ARG A 33 4.28 5.00 12.85
CA ARG A 33 4.52 5.18 14.28
C ARG A 33 3.54 6.18 14.88
N GLY A 34 2.94 5.84 16.02
CA GLY A 34 1.97 6.70 16.70
C GLY A 34 0.77 7.00 15.80
N SER A 35 0.51 8.27 15.55
CA SER A 35 -0.59 8.74 14.69
C SER A 35 -0.21 8.87 13.20
N GLU A 36 1.07 8.72 12.85
CA GLU A 36 1.54 8.77 11.47
C GLU A 36 1.52 7.37 10.87
N LEU A 37 0.48 7.09 10.09
CA LEU A 37 0.24 5.79 9.48
C LEU A 37 0.21 5.89 7.95
N PHE A 38 0.73 4.85 7.31
CA PHE A 38 0.85 4.75 5.87
C PHE A 38 0.38 3.38 5.37
N LEU A 39 -0.18 3.37 4.17
CA LEU A 39 -0.42 2.15 3.40
C LEU A 39 0.50 2.16 2.18
N ALA A 40 1.29 1.10 2.00
CA ALA A 40 2.01 0.83 0.75
C ALA A 40 1.35 -0.36 0.04
N HIS A 41 1.05 -0.22 -1.25
CA HIS A 41 0.44 -1.30 -2.03
C HIS A 41 1.35 -2.52 -2.04
N LEU A 42 0.75 -3.71 -1.92
CA LEU A 42 1.50 -4.95 -1.97
C LEU A 42 1.67 -5.41 -3.42
N ILE A 43 2.77 -4.99 -4.04
CA ILE A 43 3.15 -5.37 -5.40
C ILE A 43 3.45 -6.87 -5.46
N THR A 44 2.90 -7.57 -6.47
CA THR A 44 3.06 -9.03 -6.59
C THR A 44 3.75 -9.47 -7.88
N ALA A 45 3.14 -9.18 -9.02
CA ALA A 45 3.64 -9.50 -10.34
C ALA A 45 3.08 -8.51 -11.37
N PRO A 46 3.87 -8.11 -12.39
CA PRO A 46 3.38 -7.24 -13.44
C PRO A 46 2.27 -7.92 -14.28
N PRO A 47 1.32 -7.16 -14.86
CA PRO A 47 1.19 -5.71 -14.75
C PRO A 47 0.65 -5.27 -13.38
N ASP A 48 1.30 -4.40 -12.63
CA ASP A 48 0.82 -3.93 -11.30
C ASP A 48 0.92 -2.39 -11.18
N PHE A 49 0.78 -1.85 -9.98
CA PHE A 49 1.01 -0.43 -9.69
C PHE A 49 1.65 -0.29 -8.31
N ASP A 50 2.36 0.80 -8.08
CA ASP A 50 2.86 1.21 -6.77
C ASP A 50 2.00 2.36 -6.26
N GLN A 51 1.77 2.38 -4.95
CA GLN A 51 1.02 3.43 -4.29
C GLN A 51 1.40 3.54 -2.83
N VAL A 52 1.59 4.78 -2.37
CA VAL A 52 1.75 5.10 -0.95
C VAL A 52 0.70 6.12 -0.52
N LEU A 53 -0.05 5.80 0.53
CA LEU A 53 -1.11 6.63 1.09
C LEU A 53 -0.78 6.98 2.54
N SER A 54 -1.06 8.22 2.97
CA SER A 54 -1.17 8.52 4.40
C SER A 54 -2.61 8.31 4.86
N VAL A 55 -2.80 7.72 6.04
CA VAL A 55 -4.11 7.30 6.52
C VAL A 55 -4.36 7.62 7.99
N LYS A 56 -5.63 7.64 8.37
CA LYS A 56 -6.07 7.59 9.78
C LYS A 56 -7.00 6.39 9.97
N ILE A 57 -6.86 5.71 11.10
CA ILE A 57 -7.69 4.55 11.45
C ILE A 57 -8.34 4.84 12.80
N ALA A 58 -9.66 4.69 12.89
CA ALA A 58 -10.43 5.17 14.04
C ALA A 58 -10.31 4.30 15.32
N ASP A 59 -9.96 3.02 15.20
CA ASP A 59 -10.26 2.01 16.24
C ASP A 59 -9.22 0.88 16.49
N PRO A 60 -7.95 1.08 16.11
CA PRO A 60 -6.88 0.32 16.78
C PRO A 60 -5.74 1.20 17.30
N THR A 61 -5.47 1.07 18.59
CA THR A 61 -4.12 1.28 19.13
C THR A 61 -3.24 0.14 18.65
N PHE A 62 -2.40 0.41 17.65
CA PHE A 62 -1.32 -0.49 17.29
C PHE A 62 -0.14 -0.29 18.23
N THR A 63 0.49 -1.37 18.63
CA THR A 63 1.80 -1.30 19.27
C THR A 63 2.85 -0.92 18.23
N GLU A 64 3.93 -0.25 18.65
CA GLU A 64 5.05 0.05 17.76
C GLU A 64 5.63 -1.23 17.14
N SER A 65 5.67 -2.33 17.91
CA SER A 65 6.17 -3.61 17.41
C SER A 65 5.29 -4.23 16.31
N GLU A 66 3.98 -3.95 16.28
CA GLU A 66 3.11 -4.44 15.21
C GLU A 66 3.32 -3.62 13.93
N LEU A 67 3.32 -2.29 14.03
CA LEU A 67 3.58 -1.41 12.89
C LEU A 67 4.99 -1.59 12.32
N ALA A 68 5.97 -1.90 13.18
CA ALA A 68 7.34 -2.19 12.81
C ALA A 68 7.49 -3.38 11.85
N LYS A 69 6.56 -4.32 11.86
CA LYS A 69 6.59 -5.52 11.01
C LYS A 69 5.75 -5.38 9.73
N GLY A 70 5.01 -4.28 9.60
CA GLY A 70 3.97 -4.14 8.60
C GLY A 70 2.79 -5.07 8.89
N ILE A 71 1.57 -4.52 8.85
CA ILE A 71 0.35 -5.31 9.01
C ILE A 71 -0.32 -5.40 7.64
N LYS A 72 -0.54 -6.61 7.15
CA LYS A 72 -1.28 -6.80 5.91
C LYS A 72 -2.72 -6.34 6.11
N MET A 73 -3.20 -5.48 5.21
CA MET A 73 -4.56 -4.99 5.15
C MET A 73 -5.18 -5.36 3.80
N ILE A 74 -6.35 -6.01 3.83
CA ILE A 74 -7.06 -6.46 2.63
C ILE A 74 -8.38 -5.70 2.50
N PHE A 75 -8.65 -5.14 1.32
CA PHE A 75 -9.90 -4.47 0.98
C PHE A 75 -10.75 -5.40 0.11
N ARG A 76 -11.58 -6.24 0.75
CA ARG A 76 -12.30 -7.35 0.07
C ARG A 76 -13.24 -6.92 -1.04
N GLU A 77 -13.82 -5.73 -0.91
CA GLU A 77 -14.76 -5.15 -1.87
C GLU A 77 -14.06 -4.32 -2.96
N THR A 78 -12.72 -4.31 -3.00
CA THR A 78 -11.94 -3.51 -3.94
C THR A 78 -11.05 -4.42 -4.78
N THR A 79 -11.24 -4.36 -6.10
CA THR A 79 -10.40 -5.12 -7.04
C THR A 79 -8.99 -4.55 -7.06
N ASN A 80 -7.97 -5.42 -7.12
CA ASN A 80 -6.58 -5.01 -7.27
C ASN A 80 -6.32 -4.42 -8.67
N SER A 81 -6.52 -3.11 -8.82
CA SER A 81 -6.38 -2.40 -10.08
C SER A 81 -6.06 -0.92 -9.84
N PRO A 82 -5.19 -0.30 -10.66
CA PRO A 82 -4.86 1.12 -10.52
C PRO A 82 -6.09 2.03 -10.66
N PHE A 83 -7.11 1.63 -11.41
CA PHE A 83 -8.34 2.42 -11.61
C PHE A 83 -9.28 2.40 -10.41
N LEU A 84 -9.27 1.28 -9.66
CA LEU A 84 -10.14 1.03 -8.50
C LEU A 84 -9.40 1.16 -7.17
N ARG A 85 -8.13 1.56 -7.19
CA ARG A 85 -7.33 1.80 -6.00
C ARG A 85 -7.98 2.86 -5.09
N LEU A 86 -7.57 2.86 -3.84
CA LEU A 86 -8.03 3.86 -2.87
C LEU A 86 -7.50 5.24 -3.23
N LYS A 87 -8.32 6.28 -3.06
CA LYS A 87 -7.96 7.66 -3.39
C LYS A 87 -7.98 8.58 -2.17
N GLU A 88 -7.25 9.68 -2.25
CA GLU A 88 -7.28 10.74 -1.23
C GLU A 88 -8.72 11.17 -0.90
N LYS A 89 -8.97 11.51 0.37
CA LYS A 89 -10.26 11.95 0.95
C LYS A 89 -11.37 10.90 0.94
N GLN A 90 -11.08 9.67 0.56
CA GLN A 90 -12.00 8.54 0.66
C GLN A 90 -12.03 7.97 2.10
N GLN A 91 -13.12 7.29 2.44
CA GLN A 91 -13.14 6.30 3.53
C GLN A 91 -13.34 4.90 2.96
N ALA A 92 -12.67 3.91 3.55
CA ALA A 92 -12.79 2.51 3.17
C ALA A 92 -12.84 1.61 4.41
N GLU A 93 -13.38 0.40 4.27
CA GLU A 93 -13.28 -0.65 5.26
C GLU A 93 -12.22 -1.66 4.80
N GLY A 94 -11.21 -1.89 5.64
CA GLY A 94 -10.15 -2.86 5.41
C GLY A 94 -10.12 -3.92 6.50
N GLU A 95 -9.62 -5.10 6.18
CA GLU A 95 -9.38 -6.19 7.12
C GLU A 95 -7.90 -6.26 7.48
N LEU A 96 -7.59 -6.09 8.78
CA LEU A 96 -6.25 -6.26 9.33
C LEU A 96 -5.98 -7.74 9.57
N HIS A 97 -4.83 -8.21 9.07
CA HIS A 97 -4.32 -9.57 9.28
C HIS A 97 -3.07 -9.53 10.18
N THR A 98 -3.28 -9.62 11.49
CA THR A 98 -2.22 -9.60 12.50
C THR A 98 -1.77 -11.03 12.86
N GLY A 99 -0.80 -11.56 12.11
CA GLY A 99 -0.22 -12.88 12.33
C GLY A 99 -1.08 -14.05 11.82
N SER A 100 -0.47 -15.23 11.74
CA SER A 100 -1.02 -16.38 10.99
C SER A 100 -2.28 -17.02 11.58
N ASN A 101 -2.57 -16.81 12.87
CA ASN A 101 -3.66 -17.51 13.58
C ASN A 101 -4.72 -16.58 14.19
N SER A 102 -4.65 -15.28 13.92
CA SER A 102 -5.66 -14.32 14.42
C SER A 102 -6.78 -14.15 13.40
N ALA A 103 -8.02 -14.06 13.87
CA ALA A 103 -9.13 -13.69 13.00
C ALA A 103 -8.92 -12.27 12.44
N PRO A 104 -9.24 -12.01 11.15
CA PRO A 104 -9.12 -10.68 10.58
C PRO A 104 -9.99 -9.66 11.33
N LYS A 105 -9.44 -8.47 11.60
CA LYS A 105 -10.19 -7.37 12.24
C LYS A 105 -10.57 -6.33 11.20
N LYS A 106 -11.87 -6.10 11.02
CA LYS A 106 -12.39 -5.01 10.18
C LYS A 106 -12.16 -3.66 10.84
N VAL A 107 -11.68 -2.69 10.07
CA VAL A 107 -11.44 -1.31 10.52
C VAL A 107 -11.82 -0.31 9.44
N LYS A 108 -12.36 0.84 9.86
CA LYS A 108 -12.56 2.00 8.98
C LYS A 108 -11.26 2.79 8.84
N VAL A 109 -10.89 3.08 7.61
CA VAL A 109 -9.68 3.80 7.22
C VAL A 109 -10.09 5.07 6.48
N SER A 110 -9.61 6.21 6.94
CA SER A 110 -9.70 7.49 6.23
C SER A 110 -8.41 7.71 5.45
N LEU A 111 -8.52 7.88 4.13
CA LEU A 111 -7.41 8.13 3.23
C LEU A 111 -7.14 9.64 3.22
N ILE A 112 -6.01 10.07 3.77
CA ILE A 112 -5.72 11.49 3.99
C ILE A 112 -5.07 12.10 2.76
N ARG A 113 -4.09 11.42 2.17
CA ARG A 113 -3.36 11.88 0.98
C ARG A 113 -2.77 10.71 0.21
N GLU A 114 -2.77 10.81 -1.12
CA GLU A 114 -1.97 9.96 -1.98
C GLU A 114 -0.59 10.59 -2.15
N LEU A 115 0.42 9.97 -1.53
CA LEU A 115 1.79 10.49 -1.48
C LEU A 115 2.60 10.06 -2.70
N TYR A 116 2.28 8.91 -3.27
CA TYR A 116 2.94 8.34 -4.43
C TYR A 116 1.98 7.43 -5.20
N PHE A 117 2.06 7.47 -6.53
CA PHE A 117 1.40 6.52 -7.42
C PHE A 117 2.17 6.44 -8.74
N GLU A 118 2.43 5.20 -9.18
CA GLU A 118 3.14 4.87 -10.40
C GLU A 118 2.59 3.54 -10.93
N GLU A 119 2.37 3.41 -12.24
CA GLU A 119 1.97 2.13 -12.83
C GLU A 119 2.76 1.78 -14.09
N GLY A 120 3.38 2.75 -14.76
CA GLY A 120 4.13 2.61 -16.00
C GLY A 120 5.26 1.58 -15.93
N GLU A 121 6.12 1.69 -14.91
CA GLU A 121 7.29 0.82 -14.71
C GLU A 121 6.87 -0.62 -14.41
N LEU A 122 5.67 -0.79 -13.84
CA LEU A 122 5.10 -2.08 -13.49
C LEU A 122 4.21 -2.68 -14.59
N ARG A 123 4.10 -2.08 -15.78
CA ARG A 123 3.34 -2.64 -16.92
C ARG A 123 4.06 -3.79 -17.62
N THR A 124 3.37 -4.43 -18.56
CA THR A 124 3.94 -5.40 -19.50
C THR A 124 3.47 -5.10 -20.92
N PRO A 125 4.30 -4.52 -21.80
CA PRO A 125 5.67 -4.04 -21.53
C PRO A 125 5.69 -2.80 -20.61
N PRO A 126 6.80 -2.55 -19.87
CA PRO A 126 6.95 -1.37 -19.03
C PRO A 126 7.09 -0.09 -19.87
N THR A 127 6.73 1.04 -19.30
CA THR A 127 6.93 2.39 -19.85
C THR A 127 7.44 3.32 -18.77
N PHE A 128 8.41 4.17 -19.10
CA PHE A 128 8.92 5.21 -18.20
C PHE A 128 8.34 6.60 -18.52
N GLU A 129 7.49 6.68 -19.55
CA GLU A 129 6.68 7.86 -19.84
C GLU A 129 5.49 7.93 -18.89
N SER A 130 5.20 9.11 -18.34
CA SER A 130 4.11 9.23 -17.37
C SER A 130 2.74 8.92 -18.00
N THR A 131 2.02 8.01 -17.35
CA THR A 131 0.74 7.47 -17.81
C THR A 131 -0.40 8.47 -17.59
N LEU A 132 -1.58 8.19 -18.17
CA LEU A 132 -2.76 9.05 -17.96
C LEU A 132 -3.20 9.07 -16.49
N GLU A 133 -3.06 7.96 -15.76
CA GLU A 133 -3.43 7.91 -14.35
C GLU A 133 -2.41 8.62 -13.47
N GLU A 134 -1.10 8.51 -13.74
CA GLU A 134 -0.04 9.26 -13.04
C GLU A 134 -0.19 10.78 -13.23
N LYS A 135 -0.46 11.22 -14.45
CA LYS A 135 -0.70 12.64 -14.75
C LYS A 135 -1.88 13.21 -13.98
N LYS A 136 -2.95 12.42 -13.75
CA LYS A 136 -4.13 12.86 -12.99
C LYS A 136 -3.84 13.14 -11.52
N VAL A 137 -2.82 12.49 -10.95
CA VAL A 137 -2.43 12.67 -9.54
C VAL A 137 -1.24 13.61 -9.36
N GLY A 138 -0.81 14.26 -10.45
CA GLY A 138 0.24 15.28 -10.41
C GLY A 138 1.66 14.74 -10.41
N PHE A 139 1.86 13.47 -10.75
CA PHE A 139 3.18 12.92 -11.08
C PHE A 139 3.47 13.21 -12.55
N MET A 140 4.55 13.97 -12.80
CA MET A 140 5.02 14.38 -14.14
C MET A 140 6.34 13.70 -14.46
#